data_AF-A0AAN5KYP4-F1
#
_entry.id   AF-A0AAN5KYP4-F1
#
_cell.length_a   1.000
_cell.length_b   1.000
_cell.length_c   1.000
_cell.angle_alpha   90.00
_cell.angle_beta   90.00
_cell.angle_gamma   90.00
#
_symmetry.space_group_name_H-M   'P 1'
#
loop_
_entity.id
_entity.type
_entity.pdbx_description
1 polymer ?
#
loop_
_entity_poly.entity_id
_entity_poly.type
_entity_poly.pdbx_seq_one_letter_code
_entity_poly.pdbx_strand_id
1 'polypeptide(L)'
;MRSRFLRFIVRLLRQEYGAITVMFAIMFPLLMMFYSVAYDGANLQSSRARLADGLNQGVLAVAMVDNRNSTAADKAENITLLHNYLSYYVPDATIAKNDLTVAVEVNYSTTETGKLDSVDYTASGKASMRPIIGAQQEVGFDSAVDIRADSGAGVVRKTFEEIKYPTDYALVLDFSGSMLSSSSEPGLTRIELLRKVVTEFIGEVLNDDSVTNTVGIIPFTAGVSVILPGENIAGGGNFGCSYVGKFLPKYAGVDLDFWYNKIRFNTTATTPTEVLQSYNYDSLLYGWYNDVVSPATGFSIDEMVNKGWCVKNPQYGSTVGRAQYSCDADTRANLFNHYTEFQESRAAAHELMYYAYTQRTIFNTVTMDFDGLVADDFMFSDQAVTTFKYMVNTIANRPFYFDCYSTFGSISTTVASNTLKSKTAKPASYLIELTNDRQIIDKFREMNVTDGTTYVTSGLLRALPVIAKGNNPRKAIIVISDGIDIDGGVLTKKLFDQYNLCNRIREGLLRYPEGTPTQLADIFFIFTVNSSETTTALDLWRNYCAGDNVFLATNYQDIINVLTGIAKKTSVKFINKNEPE
;
A
#
# COMPACT_ATOMS: atom_id res chain seq x y z
N MET A 1 -11.70 92.37 -33.43
CA MET A 1 -10.90 91.13 -33.18
C MET A 1 -10.25 90.51 -34.43
N ARG A 2 -10.89 90.52 -35.63
CA ARG A 2 -10.32 89.98 -36.89
C ARG A 2 -8.94 90.55 -37.31
N SER A 3 -8.67 91.83 -37.07
CA SER A 3 -7.40 92.49 -37.48
C SER A 3 -6.17 92.07 -36.65
N ARG A 4 -6.35 91.74 -35.36
CA ARG A 4 -5.23 91.34 -34.48
C ARG A 4 -4.80 89.89 -34.71
N PHE A 5 -5.74 89.00 -35.04
CA PHE A 5 -5.46 87.61 -35.37
C PHE A 5 -4.69 87.50 -36.70
N LEU A 6 -5.09 88.27 -37.71
CA LEU A 6 -4.38 88.31 -39.00
C LEU A 6 -2.96 88.87 -38.86
N ARG A 7 -2.77 89.93 -38.05
CA ARG A 7 -1.42 90.47 -37.77
C ARG A 7 -0.57 89.52 -36.94
N PHE A 8 -1.17 88.73 -36.04
CA PHE A 8 -0.46 87.70 -35.29
C PHE A 8 0.02 86.58 -36.23
N ILE A 9 -0.84 86.09 -37.13
CA ILE A 9 -0.48 85.08 -38.14
C ILE A 9 0.63 85.58 -39.07
N VAL A 10 0.52 86.82 -39.58
CA VAL A 10 1.54 87.40 -40.48
C VAL A 10 2.89 87.61 -39.76
N ARG A 11 2.88 87.92 -38.46
CA ARG A 11 4.10 88.07 -37.65
C ARG A 11 4.71 86.70 -37.28
N LEU A 12 3.87 85.69 -37.07
CA LEU A 12 4.27 84.29 -36.84
C LEU A 12 4.93 83.69 -38.10
N LEU A 13 4.36 83.94 -39.29
CA LEU A 13 4.89 83.49 -40.58
C LEU A 13 6.21 84.17 -40.98
N ARG A 14 6.58 85.30 -40.35
CA ARG A 14 7.81 86.06 -40.62
C ARG A 14 8.96 85.75 -39.64
N GLN A 15 8.73 84.94 -38.61
CA GLN A 15 9.76 84.50 -37.67
C GLN A 15 10.18 83.07 -38.04
N GLU A 16 11.49 82.79 -38.13
CA GLU A 16 12.02 81.45 -38.45
C GLU A 16 11.53 80.37 -37.47
N TYR A 17 11.23 80.75 -36.22
CA TYR A 17 10.59 79.89 -35.22
C TYR A 17 9.12 79.53 -35.54
N GLY A 18 8.39 80.36 -36.27
CA GLY A 18 6.99 80.12 -36.63
C GLY A 18 6.81 79.07 -37.74
N ALA A 19 7.79 78.92 -38.64
CA ALA A 19 7.81 77.84 -39.62
C ALA A 19 7.94 76.46 -38.94
N ILE A 20 8.78 76.37 -37.91
CA ILE A 20 8.93 75.16 -37.09
C ILE A 20 7.64 74.87 -36.32
N THR A 21 6.98 75.88 -35.75
CA THR A 21 5.70 75.70 -35.05
C THR A 21 4.59 75.19 -35.98
N VAL A 22 4.50 75.68 -37.22
CA VAL A 22 3.52 75.20 -38.20
C VAL A 22 3.81 73.77 -38.64
N MET A 23 5.07 73.43 -38.91
CA MET A 23 5.44 72.04 -39.23
C MET A 23 5.18 71.09 -38.06
N PHE A 24 5.48 71.51 -36.83
CA PHE A 24 5.18 70.74 -35.62
C PHE A 24 3.67 70.58 -35.42
N ALA A 25 2.87 71.63 -35.63
CA ALA A 25 1.41 71.58 -35.49
C ALA A 25 0.75 70.61 -36.50
N ILE A 26 1.37 70.37 -37.66
CA ILE A 26 0.90 69.41 -38.66
C ILE A 26 1.46 68.01 -38.40
N MET A 27 2.75 67.89 -38.07
CA MET A 27 3.39 66.58 -37.81
C MET A 27 2.96 65.94 -36.50
N PHE A 28 2.75 66.71 -35.43
CA PHE A 28 2.47 66.17 -34.11
C PHE A 28 1.17 65.35 -34.06
N PRO A 29 0.03 65.80 -34.64
CA PRO A 29 -1.17 64.96 -34.74
C PRO A 29 -0.97 63.69 -35.57
N LEU A 30 -0.21 63.76 -36.66
CA LEU A 30 0.12 62.59 -37.49
C LEU A 30 0.97 61.58 -36.74
N LEU A 31 2.01 62.03 -36.03
CA LEU A 31 2.86 61.15 -35.22
C LEU A 31 2.10 60.52 -34.05
N MET A 32 1.22 61.28 -33.38
CA MET A 32 0.35 60.75 -32.33
C MET A 32 -0.64 59.71 -32.87
N MET A 33 -1.16 59.91 -34.07
CA MET A 33 -2.01 58.92 -34.75
C MET A 33 -1.26 57.61 -35.03
N PHE A 34 -0.05 57.68 -35.60
CA PHE A 34 0.77 56.48 -35.83
C PHE A 34 1.16 55.79 -34.52
N TYR A 35 1.51 56.56 -33.50
CA TYR A 35 1.87 56.02 -32.19
C TYR A 35 0.68 55.31 -31.53
N SER A 36 -0.52 55.88 -31.62
CA SER A 36 -1.75 55.26 -31.12
C SER A 36 -2.04 53.92 -31.80
N VAL A 37 -2.02 53.88 -33.13
CA VAL A 37 -2.26 52.63 -33.87
C VAL A 37 -1.18 51.59 -33.58
N ALA A 38 0.09 52.01 -33.51
CA ALA A 38 1.19 51.10 -33.20
C ALA A 38 1.10 50.54 -31.77
N TYR A 39 0.78 51.38 -30.79
CA TYR A 39 0.68 50.98 -29.39
C TYR A 39 -0.54 50.09 -29.13
N ASP A 40 -1.72 50.49 -29.60
CA ASP A 40 -2.94 49.67 -29.44
C ASP A 40 -2.85 48.38 -30.26
N GLY A 41 -2.23 48.42 -31.44
CA GLY A 41 -1.93 47.22 -32.22
C GLY A 41 -1.01 46.25 -31.48
N ALA A 42 0.07 46.75 -30.87
CA ALA A 42 0.98 45.94 -30.06
C ALA A 42 0.28 45.36 -28.80
N ASN A 43 -0.55 46.15 -28.13
CA ASN A 43 -1.32 45.69 -26.98
C ASN A 43 -2.34 44.61 -27.35
N LEU A 44 -3.07 44.78 -28.46
CA LEU A 44 -4.02 43.78 -28.95
C LEU A 44 -3.29 42.46 -29.28
N GLN A 45 -2.13 42.54 -29.92
CA GLN A 45 -1.32 41.35 -30.22
C GLN A 45 -0.79 40.68 -28.95
N SER A 46 -0.32 41.46 -27.96
CA SER A 46 0.11 40.96 -26.66
C SER A 46 -1.05 40.27 -25.90
N SER A 47 -2.22 40.90 -25.86
CA SER A 47 -3.40 40.33 -25.19
C SER A 47 -3.91 39.10 -25.90
N ARG A 48 -3.80 39.03 -27.23
CA ARG A 48 -4.10 37.83 -28.01
C ARG A 48 -3.17 36.67 -27.65
N ALA A 49 -1.87 36.94 -27.48
CA ALA A 49 -0.91 35.94 -27.04
C ALA A 49 -1.17 35.46 -25.59
N ARG A 50 -1.48 36.38 -24.68
CA ARG A 50 -1.87 36.03 -23.30
C ARG A 50 -3.19 35.25 -23.24
N LEU A 51 -4.15 35.57 -24.11
CA LEU A 51 -5.38 34.81 -24.24
C LEU A 51 -5.11 33.37 -24.68
N ALA A 52 -4.20 33.18 -25.64
CA ALA A 52 -3.78 31.85 -26.08
C ALA A 52 -3.12 31.05 -24.95
N ASP A 53 -2.24 31.67 -24.16
CA ASP A 53 -1.61 31.04 -23.01
C ASP A 53 -2.63 30.70 -21.90
N GLY A 54 -3.52 31.63 -21.59
CA GLY A 54 -4.63 31.42 -20.65
C GLY A 54 -5.58 30.31 -21.09
N LEU A 55 -5.85 30.16 -22.40
CA LEU A 55 -6.63 29.05 -22.93
C LEU A 55 -5.90 27.71 -22.77
N ASN A 56 -4.59 27.66 -23.02
CA ASN A 56 -3.78 26.45 -22.84
C ASN A 56 -3.76 26.01 -21.36
N GLN A 57 -3.55 26.93 -20.42
CA GLN A 57 -3.53 26.61 -19.00
C GLN A 57 -4.93 26.32 -18.45
N GLY A 58 -5.95 27.05 -18.91
CA GLY A 58 -7.33 26.85 -18.50
C GLY A 58 -7.90 25.51 -18.99
N VAL A 59 -7.66 25.15 -20.26
CA VAL A 59 -8.10 23.84 -20.79
C VAL A 59 -7.32 22.69 -20.15
N LEU A 60 -6.04 22.91 -19.78
CA LEU A 60 -5.25 21.95 -19.02
C LEU A 60 -5.88 21.67 -17.66
N ALA A 61 -6.28 22.71 -16.92
CA ALA A 61 -6.96 22.55 -15.64
C ALA A 61 -8.29 21.78 -15.81
N VAL A 62 -9.05 22.07 -16.87
CA VAL A 62 -10.27 21.32 -17.22
C VAL A 62 -9.97 19.84 -17.50
N ALA A 63 -8.90 19.54 -18.24
CA ALA A 63 -8.47 18.17 -18.52
C ALA A 63 -8.00 17.41 -17.26
N MET A 64 -7.46 18.12 -16.26
CA MET A 64 -7.11 17.55 -14.96
C MET A 64 -8.36 17.18 -14.13
N VAL A 65 -9.42 17.98 -14.20
CA VAL A 65 -10.71 17.66 -13.54
C VAL A 65 -11.36 16.42 -14.18
N ASP A 66 -11.30 16.27 -15.50
CA ASP A 66 -11.79 15.10 -16.25
C ASP A 66 -13.24 14.67 -15.90
N ASN A 67 -14.14 15.64 -15.70
CA ASN A 67 -15.59 15.37 -15.57
C ASN A 67 -16.28 15.16 -16.94
N ARG A 68 -15.49 15.18 -18.03
CA ARG A 68 -15.85 14.89 -19.44
C ARG A 68 -17.08 15.62 -19.97
N ASN A 69 -17.46 16.75 -19.38
CA ASN A 69 -18.73 17.42 -19.69
C ASN A 69 -19.94 16.45 -19.61
N SER A 70 -19.90 15.45 -18.72
CA SER A 70 -20.90 14.38 -18.64
C SER A 70 -22.29 14.87 -18.26
N THR A 71 -22.38 15.91 -17.43
CA THR A 71 -23.63 16.55 -17.02
C THR A 71 -23.66 18.04 -17.40
N ALA A 72 -24.84 18.67 -17.27
CA ALA A 72 -24.96 20.12 -17.43
C ALA A 72 -24.20 20.91 -16.34
N ALA A 73 -24.07 20.33 -15.14
CA ALA A 73 -23.28 20.91 -14.06
C ALA A 73 -21.79 20.90 -14.39
N ASP A 74 -21.27 19.78 -14.90
CA ASP A 74 -19.86 19.63 -15.33
C ASP A 74 -19.49 20.65 -16.42
N LYS A 75 -20.40 20.87 -17.38
CA LYS A 75 -20.22 21.91 -18.42
C LYS A 75 -20.11 23.29 -17.81
N ALA A 76 -20.98 23.64 -16.86
CA ALA A 76 -20.98 24.94 -16.20
C ALA A 76 -19.73 25.14 -15.31
N GLU A 77 -19.28 24.08 -14.65
CA GLU A 77 -18.05 24.04 -13.86
C GLU A 77 -16.82 24.27 -14.74
N ASN A 78 -16.69 23.53 -15.85
CA ASN A 78 -15.57 23.66 -16.78
C ASN A 78 -15.49 25.06 -17.40
N ILE A 79 -16.64 25.63 -17.79
CA ILE A 79 -16.70 27.01 -18.29
C ILE A 79 -16.30 28.01 -17.21
N THR A 80 -16.68 27.78 -15.95
CA THR A 80 -16.30 28.65 -14.83
C THR A 80 -14.81 28.54 -14.52
N LEU A 81 -14.25 27.33 -14.54
CA LEU A 81 -12.83 27.09 -14.36
C LEU A 81 -12.02 27.80 -15.45
N LEU A 82 -12.40 27.60 -16.72
CA LEU A 82 -11.79 28.27 -17.86
C LEU A 82 -11.88 29.80 -17.73
N HIS A 83 -13.05 30.33 -17.36
CA HIS A 83 -13.27 31.77 -17.17
C HIS A 83 -12.33 32.36 -16.11
N ASN A 84 -12.12 31.67 -14.99
CA ASN A 84 -11.22 32.12 -13.93
C ASN A 84 -9.77 32.20 -14.42
N TYR A 85 -9.29 31.20 -15.18
CA TYR A 85 -7.96 31.24 -15.78
C TYR A 85 -7.83 32.38 -16.79
N LEU A 86 -8.78 32.53 -17.72
CA LEU A 86 -8.71 33.60 -18.71
C LEU A 86 -8.74 35.01 -18.10
N SER A 87 -9.53 35.20 -17.04
CA SER A 87 -9.62 36.47 -16.32
C SER A 87 -8.29 36.81 -15.60
N TYR A 88 -7.50 35.81 -15.20
CA TYR A 88 -6.17 36.02 -14.64
C TYR A 88 -5.14 36.43 -15.71
N TYR A 89 -5.17 35.77 -16.87
CA TYR A 89 -4.19 36.02 -17.95
C TYR A 89 -4.48 37.30 -18.75
N VAL A 90 -5.74 37.73 -18.85
CA VAL A 90 -6.16 38.92 -19.59
C VAL A 90 -7.08 39.81 -18.74
N PRO A 91 -6.57 40.43 -17.66
CA PRO A 91 -7.40 41.12 -16.67
C PRO A 91 -8.12 42.36 -17.22
N ASP A 92 -7.57 42.99 -18.26
CA ASP A 92 -8.11 44.21 -18.87
C ASP A 92 -9.19 43.92 -19.93
N ALA A 93 -9.48 42.64 -20.22
CA ALA A 93 -10.49 42.25 -21.20
C ALA A 93 -11.79 41.81 -20.54
N THR A 94 -12.91 42.10 -21.19
CA THR A 94 -14.22 41.58 -20.78
C THR A 94 -14.44 40.23 -21.44
N ILE A 95 -14.68 39.19 -20.63
CA ILE A 95 -14.90 37.81 -21.08
C ILE A 95 -16.26 37.36 -20.56
N ALA A 96 -17.23 37.20 -21.46
CA ALA A 96 -18.53 36.65 -21.12
C ALA A 96 -18.46 35.12 -21.09
N LYS A 97 -19.04 34.48 -20.07
CA LYS A 97 -19.08 33.00 -19.98
C LYS A 97 -19.78 32.35 -21.18
N ASN A 98 -20.76 33.02 -21.78
CA ASN A 98 -21.48 32.54 -22.97
C ASN A 98 -20.61 32.53 -24.24
N ASP A 99 -19.50 33.27 -24.25
CA ASP A 99 -18.55 33.31 -25.35
C ASP A 99 -17.42 32.27 -25.19
N LEU A 100 -17.47 31.47 -24.12
CA LEU A 100 -16.54 30.38 -23.85
C LEU A 100 -17.17 29.05 -24.25
N THR A 101 -16.35 28.17 -24.80
CA THR A 101 -16.74 26.80 -25.14
C THR A 101 -15.66 25.83 -24.70
N VAL A 102 -16.06 24.68 -24.19
CA VAL A 102 -15.20 23.53 -23.92
C VAL A 102 -15.85 22.34 -24.62
N ALA A 103 -15.23 21.84 -25.68
CA ALA A 103 -15.61 20.60 -26.34
C ALA A 103 -14.77 19.45 -25.79
N VAL A 104 -15.40 18.28 -25.64
CA VAL A 104 -14.76 17.05 -25.17
C VAL A 104 -15.06 15.96 -26.18
N GLU A 105 -14.01 15.31 -26.68
CA GLU A 105 -14.09 14.15 -27.56
C GLU A 105 -13.44 12.95 -26.87
N VAL A 106 -14.18 11.85 -26.75
CA VAL A 106 -13.76 10.64 -26.03
C VAL A 106 -13.39 9.59 -27.06
N ASN A 107 -12.11 9.26 -27.16
CA ASN A 107 -11.56 8.33 -28.14
C ASN A 107 -11.37 6.95 -27.51
N TYR A 108 -12.09 5.97 -28.02
CA TYR A 108 -11.95 4.57 -27.63
C TYR A 108 -11.03 3.81 -28.59
N SER A 109 -10.40 2.76 -28.07
CA SER A 109 -9.54 1.87 -28.84
C SER A 109 -10.29 1.22 -29.99
N THR A 110 -9.63 1.16 -31.15
CA THR A 110 -10.14 0.46 -32.34
C THR A 110 -9.87 -1.05 -32.29
N THR A 111 -9.00 -1.49 -31.38
CA THR A 111 -8.59 -2.90 -31.22
C THR A 111 -9.18 -3.57 -29.98
N GLU A 112 -9.49 -2.81 -28.93
CA GLU A 112 -10.04 -3.33 -27.67
C GLU A 112 -11.39 -2.67 -27.35
N THR A 113 -12.47 -3.46 -27.40
CA THR A 113 -13.84 -2.97 -27.15
C THR A 113 -13.96 -2.33 -25.77
N GLY A 114 -14.30 -1.04 -25.73
CA GLY A 114 -14.57 -0.30 -24.48
C GLY A 114 -13.33 0.27 -23.79
N LYS A 115 -12.11 0.05 -24.31
CA LYS A 115 -10.89 0.69 -23.79
C LYS A 115 -10.86 2.16 -24.19
N LEU A 116 -10.65 3.04 -23.23
CA LEU A 116 -10.48 4.47 -23.46
C LEU A 116 -9.01 4.76 -23.78
N ASP A 117 -8.71 5.23 -24.99
CA ASP A 117 -7.34 5.55 -25.41
C ASP A 117 -6.96 6.99 -25.08
N SER A 118 -7.86 7.94 -25.36
CA SER A 118 -7.62 9.35 -25.05
C SER A 118 -8.91 10.16 -24.91
N VAL A 119 -8.81 11.31 -24.26
CA VAL A 119 -9.85 12.34 -24.26
C VAL A 119 -9.25 13.67 -24.70
N ASP A 120 -9.85 14.27 -25.73
CA ASP A 120 -9.45 15.56 -26.28
C ASP A 120 -10.33 16.67 -25.73
N TYR A 121 -9.70 17.65 -25.07
CA TYR A 121 -10.33 18.86 -24.56
C TYR A 121 -9.96 20.02 -25.47
N THR A 122 -10.97 20.69 -26.02
CA THR A 122 -10.79 21.90 -26.84
C THR A 122 -11.54 23.06 -26.22
N ALA A 123 -10.82 24.06 -25.74
CA ALA A 123 -11.36 25.32 -25.27
C ALA A 123 -11.24 26.40 -26.34
N SER A 124 -12.31 27.17 -26.53
CA SER A 124 -12.24 28.41 -27.30
C SER A 124 -13.00 29.52 -26.60
N GLY A 125 -12.55 30.76 -26.81
CA GLY A 125 -13.09 31.92 -26.13
C GLY A 125 -12.87 33.19 -26.91
N LYS A 126 -13.78 34.14 -26.71
CA LYS A 126 -13.69 35.51 -27.22
C LYS A 126 -13.47 36.44 -26.03
N ALA A 127 -12.50 37.32 -26.14
CA ALA A 127 -12.29 38.40 -25.17
C ALA A 127 -12.44 39.74 -25.87
N SER A 128 -13.13 40.69 -25.24
CA SER A 128 -13.34 42.03 -25.79
C SER A 128 -12.46 43.03 -25.05
N MET A 129 -11.58 43.70 -25.77
CA MET A 129 -10.59 44.62 -25.20
C MET A 129 -10.87 46.05 -25.64
N ARG A 130 -10.62 47.01 -24.75
CA ARG A 130 -10.75 48.44 -25.05
C ARG A 130 -9.39 49.03 -25.38
N PRO A 131 -9.18 49.61 -26.57
CA PRO A 131 -7.96 50.33 -26.89
C PRO A 131 -7.73 51.48 -25.89
N ILE A 132 -6.46 51.78 -25.57
CA ILE A 132 -6.13 52.82 -24.60
C ILE A 132 -6.38 54.20 -25.21
N ILE A 133 -6.10 54.34 -26.51
CA ILE A 133 -6.30 55.59 -27.25
C ILE A 133 -7.51 55.38 -28.16
N GLY A 134 -8.67 55.14 -27.54
CA GLY A 134 -9.93 54.88 -28.24
C GLY A 134 -10.33 56.02 -29.19
N ALA A 135 -10.66 55.68 -30.43
CA ALA A 135 -11.04 56.60 -31.48
C ALA A 135 -12.31 57.40 -31.14
N GLN A 136 -12.24 58.73 -31.22
CA GLN A 136 -13.42 59.53 -31.55
C GLN A 136 -13.75 59.30 -33.03
N GLN A 137 -14.68 58.38 -33.29
CA GLN A 137 -15.49 58.13 -34.50
C GLN A 137 -14.88 58.12 -35.92
N GLU A 138 -13.69 58.66 -36.19
CA GLU A 138 -13.12 58.76 -37.54
C GLU A 138 -11.63 58.38 -37.65
N VAL A 139 -10.93 58.09 -36.55
CA VAL A 139 -9.51 57.65 -36.61
C VAL A 139 -9.13 56.65 -35.52
N GLY A 140 -8.77 55.42 -35.89
CA GLY A 140 -8.24 54.38 -34.97
C GLY A 140 -9.08 53.10 -34.91
N PHE A 141 -8.80 52.24 -33.91
CA PHE A 141 -9.59 51.03 -33.62
C PHE A 141 -10.93 51.39 -32.96
N ASP A 142 -11.94 50.52 -33.13
CA ASP A 142 -13.24 50.68 -32.47
C ASP A 142 -13.10 50.66 -30.94
N SER A 143 -14.07 51.25 -30.24
CA SER A 143 -14.19 51.35 -28.78
C SER A 143 -14.12 49.99 -28.06
N ALA A 144 -14.40 48.90 -28.76
CA ALA A 144 -14.16 47.53 -28.32
C ALA A 144 -13.66 46.68 -29.50
N VAL A 145 -12.56 45.96 -29.29
CA VAL A 145 -11.97 45.04 -30.26
C VAL A 145 -12.04 43.63 -29.72
N ASP A 146 -12.66 42.76 -30.50
CA ASP A 146 -12.79 41.35 -30.16
C ASP A 146 -11.54 40.58 -30.58
N ILE A 147 -10.88 39.95 -29.62
CA ILE A 147 -9.72 39.09 -29.85
C ILE A 147 -10.10 37.61 -29.67
N ARG A 148 -9.57 36.78 -30.56
CA ARG A 148 -9.63 35.31 -30.49
C ARG A 148 -8.22 34.77 -30.56
N ALA A 149 -7.94 33.72 -29.79
CA ALA A 149 -6.69 33.00 -29.91
C ALA A 149 -6.59 32.27 -31.27
N ASP A 150 -5.37 31.94 -31.68
CA ASP A 150 -5.14 31.17 -32.90
C ASP A 150 -5.69 29.75 -32.79
N SER A 151 -5.95 29.11 -33.94
CA SER A 151 -6.56 27.77 -34.03
C SER A 151 -5.77 26.64 -33.37
N GLY A 152 -4.54 26.91 -32.94
CA GLY A 152 -3.67 25.97 -32.23
C GLY A 152 -3.64 26.15 -30.71
N ALA A 153 -4.36 27.12 -30.14
CA ALA A 153 -4.44 27.33 -28.70
C ALA A 153 -5.68 26.65 -28.10
N GLY A 154 -5.60 26.28 -26.83
CA GLY A 154 -6.72 25.71 -26.09
C GLY A 154 -7.01 24.25 -26.44
N VAL A 155 -6.03 23.47 -26.88
CA VAL A 155 -6.20 22.03 -27.16
C VAL A 155 -5.29 21.21 -26.25
N VAL A 156 -5.87 20.27 -25.50
CA VAL A 156 -5.15 19.31 -24.66
C VAL A 156 -5.70 17.91 -24.90
N ARG A 157 -4.79 16.96 -25.17
CA ARG A 157 -5.10 15.52 -25.19
C ARG A 157 -4.66 14.89 -23.88
N LYS A 158 -5.58 14.18 -23.22
CA LYS A 158 -5.29 13.28 -22.10
C LYS A 158 -5.22 11.86 -22.64
N THR A 159 -4.02 11.35 -22.87
CA THR A 159 -3.81 9.95 -23.26
C THR A 159 -3.84 9.06 -22.02
N PHE A 160 -4.43 7.88 -22.12
CA PHE A 160 -4.40 6.86 -21.08
C PHE A 160 -3.40 5.79 -21.50
N GLU A 161 -2.10 6.11 -21.46
CA GLU A 161 -1.07 5.09 -21.62
C GLU A 161 -1.06 4.24 -20.33
N GLU A 162 -1.32 2.94 -20.46
CA GLU A 162 -1.00 1.95 -19.42
C GLU A 162 0.52 1.85 -19.33
N ILE A 163 1.17 2.67 -18.49
CA ILE A 163 2.58 2.41 -18.18
C ILE A 163 2.60 1.22 -17.24
N LYS A 164 2.89 0.06 -17.83
CA LYS A 164 3.10 -1.18 -17.11
C LYS A 164 4.52 -1.15 -16.55
N TYR A 165 4.62 -0.99 -15.24
CA TYR A 165 5.89 -1.07 -14.53
C TYR A 165 6.10 -2.52 -14.09
N PRO A 166 7.25 -3.15 -14.38
CA PRO A 166 7.63 -4.38 -13.71
C PRO A 166 7.52 -4.15 -12.20
N THR A 167 6.73 -4.98 -11.51
CA THR A 167 6.34 -4.75 -10.13
C THR A 167 6.51 -6.03 -9.30
N ASP A 168 7.09 -5.88 -8.11
CA ASP A 168 7.05 -6.90 -7.07
C ASP A 168 5.80 -6.66 -6.19
N TYR A 169 4.86 -7.59 -6.20
CA TYR A 169 3.64 -7.54 -5.39
C TYR A 169 3.79 -8.40 -4.14
N ALA A 170 3.62 -7.80 -2.96
CA ALA A 170 3.43 -8.55 -1.72
C ALA A 170 1.96 -8.50 -1.31
N LEU A 171 1.27 -9.62 -1.47
CA LEU A 171 -0.13 -9.76 -1.10
C LEU A 171 -0.22 -10.21 0.35
N VAL A 172 -0.59 -9.28 1.23
CA VAL A 172 -0.75 -9.48 2.66
C VAL A 172 -2.22 -9.78 2.93
N LEU A 173 -2.52 -11.05 3.15
CA LEU A 173 -3.88 -11.56 3.08
C LEU A 173 -4.37 -12.01 4.45
N ASP A 174 -5.55 -11.55 4.84
CA ASP A 174 -6.15 -11.93 6.11
C ASP A 174 -6.65 -13.38 6.06
N PHE A 175 -6.10 -14.21 6.94
CA PHE A 175 -6.50 -15.62 7.12
C PHE A 175 -7.00 -15.89 8.55
N SER A 176 -7.45 -14.84 9.25
CA SER A 176 -8.06 -14.93 10.57
C SER A 176 -9.46 -15.52 10.54
N GLY A 177 -9.98 -15.89 11.72
CA GLY A 177 -11.29 -16.54 11.86
C GLY A 177 -12.46 -15.68 11.37
N SER A 178 -12.35 -14.33 11.39
CA SER A 178 -13.40 -13.43 10.91
C SER A 178 -13.67 -13.61 9.41
N MET A 179 -12.68 -14.10 8.65
CA MET A 179 -12.78 -14.36 7.22
C MET A 179 -13.67 -15.56 6.86
N LEU A 180 -14.07 -16.37 7.86
CA LEU A 180 -15.09 -17.42 7.70
C LEU A 180 -16.52 -16.87 7.66
N SER A 181 -16.71 -15.58 7.98
CA SER A 181 -18.02 -14.93 7.94
C SER A 181 -18.49 -14.70 6.51
N SER A 182 -19.80 -14.50 6.34
CA SER A 182 -20.38 -14.08 5.06
C SER A 182 -19.75 -12.77 4.56
N SER A 183 -19.51 -12.70 3.25
CA SER A 183 -19.12 -11.47 2.56
C SER A 183 -20.35 -10.66 2.14
N SER A 184 -20.13 -9.47 1.56
CA SER A 184 -21.21 -8.75 0.86
C SER A 184 -21.56 -9.35 -0.50
N GLU A 185 -20.74 -10.27 -1.02
CA GLU A 185 -21.04 -11.03 -2.23
C GLU A 185 -21.98 -12.20 -1.89
N PRO A 186 -23.18 -12.29 -2.51
CA PRO A 186 -24.16 -13.32 -2.16
C PRO A 186 -23.61 -14.74 -2.33
N GLY A 187 -23.74 -15.56 -1.28
CA GLY A 187 -23.36 -16.97 -1.31
C GLY A 187 -21.86 -17.25 -1.14
N LEU A 188 -21.03 -16.23 -0.88
CA LEU A 188 -19.61 -16.40 -0.60
C LEU A 188 -19.25 -15.93 0.82
N THR A 189 -18.40 -16.69 1.49
CA THR A 189 -17.63 -16.21 2.65
C THR A 189 -16.58 -15.19 2.21
N ARG A 190 -16.07 -14.40 3.15
CA ARG A 190 -15.02 -13.38 2.87
C ARG A 190 -13.77 -14.03 2.31
N ILE A 191 -13.35 -15.18 2.83
CA ILE A 191 -12.20 -15.91 2.30
C ILE A 191 -12.43 -16.45 0.88
N GLU A 192 -13.64 -16.93 0.56
CA GLU A 192 -13.95 -17.42 -0.79
C GLU A 192 -13.93 -16.27 -1.80
N LEU A 193 -14.49 -15.11 -1.43
CA LEU A 193 -14.41 -13.89 -2.22
C LEU A 193 -12.95 -13.45 -2.43
N LEU A 194 -12.16 -13.39 -1.34
CA LEU A 194 -10.74 -13.05 -1.39
C LEU A 194 -9.97 -13.99 -2.33
N ARG A 195 -10.18 -15.30 -2.18
CA ARG A 195 -9.50 -16.32 -3.00
C ARG A 195 -9.84 -16.13 -4.48
N LYS A 196 -11.10 -15.87 -4.81
CA LYS A 196 -11.56 -15.61 -6.18
C LYS A 196 -10.86 -14.40 -6.77
N VAL A 197 -10.95 -13.24 -6.11
CA VAL A 197 -10.42 -11.98 -6.63
C VAL A 197 -8.89 -11.97 -6.70
N VAL A 198 -8.21 -12.47 -5.68
CA VAL A 198 -6.75 -12.54 -5.66
C VAL A 198 -6.23 -13.52 -6.72
N THR A 199 -6.88 -14.67 -6.91
CA THR A 199 -6.50 -15.61 -7.98
C THR A 199 -6.56 -14.96 -9.36
N GLU A 200 -7.65 -14.22 -9.63
CA GLU A 200 -7.84 -13.52 -10.89
C GLU A 200 -6.81 -12.42 -11.09
N PHE A 201 -6.56 -11.61 -10.06
CA PHE A 201 -5.53 -10.58 -10.09
C PHE A 201 -4.13 -11.15 -10.35
N ILE A 202 -3.73 -12.22 -9.65
CA ILE A 202 -2.45 -12.90 -9.87
C ILE A 202 -2.36 -13.40 -11.31
N GLY A 203 -3.46 -13.98 -11.83
CA GLY A 203 -3.56 -14.40 -13.21
C GLY A 203 -3.32 -13.25 -14.18
N GLU A 204 -3.96 -12.10 -13.97
CA GLU A 204 -3.76 -10.92 -14.81
C GLU A 204 -2.31 -10.41 -14.79
N VAL A 205 -1.72 -10.21 -13.61
CA VAL A 205 -0.38 -9.63 -13.50
C VAL A 205 0.74 -10.57 -13.91
N LEU A 206 0.59 -11.89 -13.77
CA LEU A 206 1.59 -12.88 -14.19
C LEU A 206 1.40 -13.39 -15.64
N ASN A 207 0.25 -13.13 -16.26
CA ASN A 207 0.01 -13.39 -17.69
C ASN A 207 0.47 -12.24 -18.59
N ASP A 208 0.88 -11.11 -18.01
CA ASP A 208 1.33 -9.96 -18.78
C ASP A 208 2.77 -10.17 -19.28
N ASP A 209 2.92 -10.62 -20.52
CA ASP A 209 4.23 -10.88 -21.13
C ASP A 209 5.02 -9.58 -21.43
N SER A 210 4.42 -8.40 -21.26
CA SER A 210 5.12 -7.12 -21.50
C SER A 210 6.03 -6.70 -20.33
N VAL A 211 5.82 -7.25 -19.14
CA VAL A 211 6.58 -6.92 -17.92
C VAL A 211 6.84 -8.16 -17.08
N THR A 212 7.98 -8.23 -16.40
CA THR A 212 8.26 -9.34 -15.47
C THR A 212 7.81 -8.98 -14.06
N ASN A 213 6.58 -9.34 -13.73
CA ASN A 213 6.06 -9.19 -12.36
C ASN A 213 6.46 -10.37 -11.48
N THR A 214 6.59 -10.12 -10.18
CA THR A 214 6.68 -11.18 -9.17
C THR A 214 5.58 -10.99 -8.13
N VAL A 215 5.09 -12.09 -7.56
CA VAL A 215 4.06 -12.09 -6.54
C VAL A 215 4.50 -12.96 -5.37
N GLY A 216 4.35 -12.43 -4.15
CA GLY A 216 4.48 -13.16 -2.89
C GLY A 216 3.14 -13.14 -2.15
N ILE A 217 2.83 -14.21 -1.43
CA ILE A 217 1.58 -14.36 -0.68
C ILE A 217 1.91 -14.55 0.80
N ILE A 218 1.46 -13.60 1.61
CA ILE A 218 1.73 -13.51 3.04
C ILE A 218 0.39 -13.64 3.78
N PRO A 219 -0.12 -14.88 3.97
CA PRO A 219 -1.33 -15.09 4.75
C PRO A 219 -1.02 -14.90 6.23
N PHE A 220 -1.77 -14.04 6.91
CA PHE A 220 -1.47 -13.67 8.30
C PHE A 220 -2.60 -13.98 9.27
N THR A 221 -2.18 -14.21 10.52
CA THR A 221 -2.98 -14.15 11.75
C THR A 221 -2.10 -13.53 12.85
N ALA A 222 -2.07 -14.08 14.07
CA ALA A 222 -0.96 -13.87 15.03
C ALA A 222 0.31 -14.59 14.55
N GLY A 223 1.02 -14.04 13.57
CA GLY A 223 2.14 -14.71 12.91
C GLY A 223 1.78 -15.23 11.52
N VAL A 224 2.82 -15.67 10.80
CA VAL A 224 2.74 -16.26 9.46
C VAL A 224 3.35 -17.66 9.48
N SER A 225 2.53 -18.65 9.18
CA SER A 225 2.94 -20.05 9.13
C SER A 225 3.91 -20.30 7.97
N VAL A 226 4.91 -21.15 8.18
CA VAL A 226 5.91 -21.52 7.18
C VAL A 226 6.09 -23.04 7.15
N ILE A 227 6.48 -23.55 5.98
CA ILE A 227 6.91 -24.94 5.83
C ILE A 227 8.43 -24.95 6.02
N LEU A 228 8.90 -25.70 7.01
CA LEU A 228 10.32 -25.82 7.32
C LEU A 228 10.95 -26.95 6.50
N PRO A 229 12.24 -26.87 6.16
CA PRO A 229 12.95 -27.97 5.52
C PRO A 229 13.04 -29.19 6.44
N GLY A 230 13.20 -30.36 5.82
CA GLY A 230 13.35 -31.64 6.53
C GLY A 230 12.03 -32.27 6.97
N GLU A 231 12.16 -33.43 7.62
CA GLU A 231 11.03 -34.18 8.16
C GLU A 231 10.89 -33.95 9.67
N ASN A 232 9.66 -34.04 10.18
CA ASN A 232 9.42 -34.07 11.62
C ASN A 232 9.78 -35.45 12.22
N ILE A 233 9.63 -35.61 13.54
CA ILE A 233 9.98 -36.83 14.28
C ILE A 233 9.32 -38.12 13.76
N ALA A 234 8.17 -38.04 13.09
CA ALA A 234 7.45 -39.16 12.51
C ALA A 234 7.61 -39.30 10.98
N GLY A 235 8.54 -38.55 10.38
CA GLY A 235 8.84 -38.64 8.94
C GLY A 235 7.88 -37.86 8.03
N GLY A 236 6.98 -37.04 8.60
CA GLY A 236 6.09 -36.15 7.84
C GLY A 236 6.65 -34.73 7.71
N GLY A 237 5.80 -33.79 7.26
CA GLY A 237 6.18 -32.40 7.04
C GLY A 237 6.59 -31.65 8.31
N ASN A 238 7.55 -30.72 8.19
CA ASN A 238 7.99 -29.86 9.28
C ASN A 238 7.41 -28.44 9.09
N PHE A 239 6.94 -27.83 10.17
CA PHE A 239 6.18 -26.57 10.11
C PHE A 239 6.70 -25.59 11.15
N GLY A 240 6.56 -24.29 10.88
CA GLY A 240 7.02 -23.23 11.77
C GLY A 240 6.04 -22.08 11.82
N CYS A 241 6.21 -21.25 12.84
CA CYS A 241 5.57 -19.94 12.95
C CYS A 241 6.62 -18.86 12.81
N SER A 242 6.37 -17.86 11.95
CA SER A 242 7.30 -16.77 11.69
C SER A 242 6.69 -15.41 11.92
N TYR A 243 7.50 -14.46 12.37
CA TYR A 243 7.18 -13.04 12.48
C TYR A 243 8.44 -12.20 12.25
N VAL A 244 8.25 -10.92 11.98
CA VAL A 244 9.36 -9.95 11.89
C VAL A 244 9.31 -9.08 13.13
N GLY A 245 10.38 -9.15 13.93
CA GLY A 245 10.38 -8.54 15.24
C GLY A 245 11.71 -8.69 15.96
N LYS A 246 11.97 -7.78 16.90
CA LYS A 246 13.10 -7.86 17.81
C LYS A 246 12.56 -7.90 19.23
N PHE A 247 13.02 -8.86 20.03
CA PHE A 247 12.65 -8.92 21.43
C PHE A 247 13.37 -7.84 22.24
N LEU A 248 12.72 -7.37 23.31
CA LEU A 248 13.41 -6.59 24.34
C LEU A 248 14.63 -7.35 24.88
N PRO A 249 15.71 -6.65 25.29
CA PRO A 249 16.93 -7.28 25.79
C PRO A 249 16.71 -8.31 26.90
N LYS A 250 15.65 -8.14 27.72
CA LYS A 250 15.30 -9.10 28.78
C LYS A 250 14.94 -10.50 28.27
N TYR A 251 14.54 -10.64 27.01
CA TYR A 251 14.23 -11.93 26.38
C TYR A 251 15.33 -12.41 25.43
N ALA A 252 16.44 -11.69 25.30
CA ALA A 252 17.50 -12.03 24.33
C ALA A 252 18.12 -13.42 24.58
N GLY A 253 18.06 -13.94 25.80
CA GLY A 253 18.51 -15.29 26.16
C GLY A 253 17.45 -16.40 25.98
N VAL A 254 16.27 -16.09 25.45
CA VAL A 254 15.22 -17.09 25.21
C VAL A 254 15.39 -17.65 23.79
N ASP A 255 16.02 -18.82 23.67
CA ASP A 255 16.10 -19.52 22.39
C ASP A 255 14.78 -20.24 22.08
N LEU A 256 14.06 -19.78 21.06
CA LEU A 256 12.79 -20.39 20.68
C LEU A 256 12.93 -21.82 20.15
N ASP A 257 14.09 -22.24 19.64
CA ASP A 257 14.35 -23.64 19.26
C ASP A 257 14.54 -24.55 20.48
N PHE A 258 14.89 -24.00 21.64
CA PHE A 258 14.87 -24.75 22.90
C PHE A 258 13.45 -24.81 23.50
N TRP A 259 12.71 -23.70 23.39
CA TRP A 259 11.45 -23.49 24.08
C TRP A 259 10.20 -23.96 23.29
N TYR A 260 10.32 -24.30 22.00
CA TYR A 260 9.17 -24.60 21.12
C TYR A 260 8.31 -25.81 21.54
N ASN A 261 8.83 -26.72 22.38
CA ASN A 261 8.09 -27.90 22.87
C ASN A 261 7.79 -27.84 24.38
N LYS A 262 8.05 -26.71 25.04
CA LYS A 262 7.80 -26.50 26.47
C LYS A 262 6.37 -26.02 26.70
N ILE A 263 5.45 -26.98 26.74
CA ILE A 263 4.01 -26.73 26.81
C ILE A 263 3.66 -25.84 28.02
N ARG A 264 2.90 -24.78 27.77
CA ARG A 264 2.43 -23.85 28.80
C ARG A 264 1.48 -24.55 29.77
N PHE A 265 1.74 -24.46 31.07
CA PHE A 265 0.92 -25.09 32.12
C PHE A 265 0.35 -24.11 33.15
N ASN A 266 0.68 -22.83 33.07
CA ASN A 266 0.27 -21.80 34.02
C ASN A 266 -0.15 -20.51 33.27
N THR A 267 -1.14 -19.78 33.80
CA THR A 267 -1.68 -18.50 33.27
C THR A 267 -1.23 -17.28 34.08
N THR A 268 -0.33 -17.44 35.06
CA THR A 268 0.14 -16.34 35.93
C THR A 268 1.53 -15.86 35.51
N ALA A 269 1.80 -14.56 35.73
CA ALA A 269 3.12 -13.97 35.45
C ALA A 269 4.21 -14.47 36.41
N THR A 270 3.84 -14.98 37.59
CA THR A 270 4.78 -15.49 38.58
C THR A 270 5.47 -16.74 38.09
N THR A 271 6.80 -16.67 37.95
CA THR A 271 7.61 -17.82 37.57
C THR A 271 7.49 -18.91 38.64
N PRO A 272 7.10 -20.16 38.27
CA PRO A 272 7.06 -21.27 39.20
C PRO A 272 8.44 -21.60 39.79
N THR A 273 8.50 -22.46 40.80
CA THR A 273 9.80 -22.99 41.26
C THR A 273 10.45 -23.81 40.14
N GLU A 274 11.79 -23.86 40.12
CA GLU A 274 12.55 -24.58 39.10
C GLU A 274 12.10 -26.04 38.96
N VAL A 275 12.00 -26.75 40.08
CA VAL A 275 11.58 -28.16 40.15
C VAL A 275 10.16 -28.35 39.64
N LEU A 276 9.22 -27.48 40.05
CA LEU A 276 7.84 -27.58 39.58
C LEU A 276 7.76 -27.30 38.06
N GLN A 277 8.53 -26.33 37.58
CA GLN A 277 8.52 -25.96 36.17
C GLN A 277 9.13 -27.05 35.28
N SER A 278 10.28 -27.61 35.65
CA SER A 278 10.89 -28.71 34.90
C SER A 278 10.00 -29.94 34.89
N TYR A 279 9.36 -30.27 36.02
CA TYR A 279 8.42 -31.39 36.10
C TYR A 279 7.24 -31.24 35.13
N ASN A 280 6.61 -30.06 35.09
CA ASN A 280 5.44 -29.86 34.24
C ASN A 280 5.79 -29.92 32.76
N TYR A 281 6.89 -29.30 32.34
CA TYR A 281 7.34 -29.39 30.94
C TYR A 281 7.68 -30.83 30.55
N ASP A 282 8.40 -31.54 31.40
CA ASP A 282 8.75 -32.94 31.15
C ASP A 282 7.51 -33.84 31.09
N SER A 283 6.57 -33.67 32.04
CA SER A 283 5.35 -34.47 32.11
C SER A 283 4.41 -34.21 30.93
N LEU A 284 4.29 -32.96 30.48
CA LEU A 284 3.43 -32.62 29.34
C LEU A 284 4.04 -33.07 28.02
N LEU A 285 5.36 -32.95 27.87
CA LEU A 285 6.06 -33.46 26.70
C LEU A 285 5.98 -34.99 26.64
N TYR A 286 6.16 -35.68 27.77
CA TYR A 286 5.91 -37.12 27.87
C TYR A 286 4.49 -37.50 27.42
N GLY A 287 3.47 -36.77 27.87
CA GLY A 287 2.09 -36.97 27.43
C GLY A 287 1.94 -36.85 25.91
N TRP A 288 2.58 -35.84 25.29
CA TRP A 288 2.58 -35.70 23.83
C TRP A 288 3.30 -36.86 23.12
N TYR A 289 4.42 -37.34 23.65
CA TYR A 289 5.09 -38.52 23.11
C TYR A 289 4.21 -39.77 23.17
N ASN A 290 3.51 -39.97 24.29
CA ASN A 290 2.63 -41.11 24.50
C ASN A 290 1.39 -41.07 23.60
N ASP A 291 0.75 -39.89 23.49
CA ASP A 291 -0.58 -39.76 22.89
C ASP A 291 -0.54 -39.35 21.41
N VAL A 292 0.58 -38.81 20.93
CA VAL A 292 0.71 -38.26 19.57
C VAL A 292 1.86 -38.90 18.80
N VAL A 293 3.08 -38.93 19.35
CA VAL A 293 4.26 -39.45 18.64
C VAL A 293 4.25 -40.97 18.54
N SER A 294 3.90 -41.68 19.62
CA SER A 294 3.80 -43.14 19.65
C SER A 294 2.80 -43.65 18.61
N PRO A 295 1.55 -43.14 18.53
CA PRO A 295 0.62 -43.52 17.47
C PRO A 295 1.04 -43.08 16.05
N ALA A 296 1.87 -42.03 15.93
CA ALA A 296 2.35 -41.56 14.63
C ALA A 296 3.47 -42.44 14.08
N THR A 297 4.37 -42.91 14.95
CA THR A 297 5.58 -43.67 14.61
C THR A 297 5.38 -45.18 14.70
N GLY A 298 4.39 -45.62 15.50
CA GLY A 298 4.18 -47.02 15.86
C GLY A 298 5.12 -47.52 16.97
N PHE A 299 5.99 -46.67 17.53
CA PHE A 299 6.88 -47.05 18.64
C PHE A 299 6.19 -46.89 19.99
N SER A 300 6.28 -47.92 20.82
CA SER A 300 6.02 -47.82 22.25
C SER A 300 7.07 -46.93 22.96
N ILE A 301 6.73 -46.44 24.16
CA ILE A 301 7.66 -45.63 24.95
C ILE A 301 8.96 -46.38 25.27
N ASP A 302 8.91 -47.69 25.55
CA ASP A 302 10.12 -48.47 25.81
C ASP A 302 10.98 -48.64 24.55
N GLU A 303 10.38 -48.74 23.35
CA GLU A 303 11.13 -48.71 22.08
C GLU A 303 11.76 -47.33 21.82
N MET A 304 11.07 -46.24 22.21
CA MET A 304 11.64 -44.89 22.16
C MET A 304 12.80 -44.72 23.15
N VAL A 305 12.78 -45.41 24.29
CA VAL A 305 13.94 -45.48 25.19
C VAL A 305 15.11 -46.19 24.51
N ASN A 306 14.87 -47.34 23.87
CA ASN A 306 15.92 -48.06 23.14
C ASN A 306 16.50 -47.25 21.96
N LYS A 307 15.71 -46.35 21.37
CA LYS A 307 16.15 -45.39 20.34
C LYS A 307 16.90 -44.18 20.89
N GLY A 308 16.93 -43.98 22.21
CA GLY A 308 17.50 -42.80 22.85
C GLY A 308 16.65 -41.54 22.73
N TRP A 309 15.36 -41.66 22.37
CA TRP A 309 14.43 -40.54 22.33
C TRP A 309 13.81 -40.26 23.70
N CYS A 310 13.71 -41.29 24.53
CA CYS A 310 13.21 -41.19 25.89
C CYS A 310 14.21 -41.77 26.90
N VAL A 311 14.11 -41.35 28.15
CA VAL A 311 14.85 -41.92 29.28
C VAL A 311 13.85 -42.25 30.39
N LYS A 312 13.90 -43.48 30.91
CA LYS A 312 13.13 -43.87 32.10
C LYS A 312 13.84 -43.40 33.36
N ASN A 313 13.22 -42.50 34.12
CA ASN A 313 13.86 -41.90 35.28
C ASN A 313 13.79 -42.84 36.51
N PRO A 314 14.90 -43.05 37.23
CA PRO A 314 14.90 -43.87 38.45
C PRO A 314 14.20 -43.18 39.63
N GLN A 315 14.10 -41.86 39.60
CA GLN A 315 13.36 -41.02 40.54
C GLN A 315 12.51 -40.04 39.74
N TYR A 316 11.24 -39.91 40.09
CA TYR A 316 10.29 -39.07 39.37
C TYR A 316 9.26 -38.47 40.33
N GLY A 317 8.56 -37.43 39.87
CA GLY A 317 7.56 -36.70 40.63
C GLY A 317 7.86 -35.20 40.68
N SER A 318 6.86 -34.43 41.12
CA SER A 318 6.93 -32.96 41.19
C SER A 318 7.96 -32.42 42.18
N THR A 319 8.41 -33.25 43.13
CA THR A 319 9.50 -32.92 44.07
C THR A 319 10.89 -33.20 43.49
N VAL A 320 10.98 -34.03 42.44
CA VAL A 320 12.22 -34.38 41.74
C VAL A 320 12.45 -33.50 40.51
N GLY A 321 11.37 -32.99 39.91
CA GLY A 321 11.45 -32.16 38.72
C GLY A 321 11.44 -32.94 37.41
N ARG A 322 11.03 -34.22 37.45
CA ARG A 322 11.05 -35.16 36.32
C ARG A 322 9.80 -36.04 36.28
N ALA A 323 9.31 -36.32 35.09
CA ALA A 323 8.26 -37.31 34.85
C ALA A 323 8.83 -38.73 34.91
N GLN A 324 7.97 -39.76 34.84
CA GLN A 324 8.42 -41.16 34.81
C GLN A 324 9.34 -41.43 33.61
N TYR A 325 9.02 -40.84 32.47
CA TYR A 325 9.84 -40.86 31.27
C TYR A 325 10.09 -39.43 30.83
N SER A 326 11.34 -39.09 30.55
CA SER A 326 11.70 -37.82 29.91
C SER A 326 11.96 -38.08 28.43
N CYS A 327 11.11 -37.53 27.57
CA CYS A 327 11.13 -37.79 26.13
C CYS A 327 11.44 -36.52 25.34
N ASP A 328 12.53 -36.52 24.60
CA ASP A 328 12.82 -35.52 23.58
C ASP A 328 13.88 -36.03 22.59
N ALA A 329 13.43 -36.38 21.38
CA ALA A 329 14.30 -36.75 20.27
C ALA A 329 15.00 -35.54 19.63
N ASP A 330 14.49 -34.32 19.86
CA ASP A 330 15.20 -33.12 19.43
C ASP A 330 16.28 -32.79 20.47
N THR A 331 17.53 -33.12 20.11
CA THR A 331 18.68 -32.89 21.00
C THR A 331 18.83 -31.44 21.42
N ARG A 332 18.46 -30.47 20.57
CA ARG A 332 18.56 -29.02 20.89
C ARG A 332 17.51 -28.61 21.91
N ALA A 333 16.30 -29.15 21.82
CA ALA A 333 15.20 -28.82 22.73
C ALA A 333 15.20 -29.66 24.01
N ASN A 334 15.98 -30.74 24.08
CA ASN A 334 15.99 -31.64 25.23
C ASN A 334 16.31 -30.89 26.54
N LEU A 335 15.31 -30.83 27.42
CA LEU A 335 15.34 -30.06 28.68
C LEU A 335 16.53 -30.43 29.57
N PHE A 336 16.87 -31.71 29.68
CA PHE A 336 17.87 -32.18 30.63
C PHE A 336 19.28 -32.23 30.04
N ASN A 337 19.41 -32.27 28.71
CA ASN A 337 20.71 -32.04 28.06
C ASN A 337 21.13 -30.57 28.13
N HIS A 338 20.15 -29.66 28.13
CA HIS A 338 20.36 -28.21 28.18
C HIS A 338 19.80 -27.58 29.47
N TYR A 339 19.97 -28.26 30.61
CA TYR A 339 19.36 -27.82 31.87
C TYR A 339 19.89 -26.47 32.36
N THR A 340 21.16 -26.16 32.11
CA THR A 340 21.73 -24.83 32.43
C THR A 340 21.02 -23.71 31.69
N GLU A 341 20.74 -23.90 30.39
CA GLU A 341 20.00 -22.92 29.59
C GLU A 341 18.57 -22.75 30.11
N PHE A 342 17.92 -23.85 30.53
CA PHE A 342 16.64 -23.77 31.23
C PHE A 342 16.75 -22.92 32.49
N GLN A 343 17.72 -23.19 33.37
CA GLN A 343 17.90 -22.44 34.62
C GLN A 343 18.09 -20.93 34.37
N GLU A 344 18.88 -20.57 33.36
CA GLU A 344 19.19 -19.19 33.00
C GLU A 344 18.02 -18.46 32.35
N SER A 345 17.26 -19.11 31.46
CA SER A 345 16.23 -18.46 30.64
C SER A 345 14.79 -18.68 31.14
N ARG A 346 14.55 -19.58 32.12
CA ARG A 346 13.19 -19.99 32.54
C ARG A 346 12.27 -18.86 32.96
N ALA A 347 12.79 -17.83 33.62
CA ALA A 347 11.98 -16.72 34.10
C ALA A 347 11.51 -15.85 32.93
N ALA A 348 12.44 -15.51 32.03
CA ALA A 348 12.16 -14.73 30.83
C ALA A 348 11.23 -15.50 29.87
N ALA A 349 11.48 -16.80 29.65
CA ALA A 349 10.63 -17.63 28.81
C ALA A 349 9.21 -17.81 29.38
N HIS A 350 9.08 -17.98 30.70
CA HIS A 350 7.77 -18.06 31.37
C HIS A 350 6.98 -16.76 31.21
N GLU A 351 7.64 -15.62 31.43
CA GLU A 351 7.01 -14.30 31.24
C GLU A 351 6.61 -14.08 29.77
N LEU A 352 7.46 -14.50 28.83
CA LEU A 352 7.18 -14.43 27.39
C LEU A 352 5.94 -15.25 27.01
N MET A 353 5.83 -16.50 27.48
CA MET A 353 4.64 -17.34 27.27
C MET A 353 3.39 -16.77 27.92
N TYR A 354 3.52 -16.13 29.10
CA TYR A 354 2.42 -15.43 29.76
C TYR A 354 1.90 -14.26 28.93
N TYR A 355 2.78 -13.42 28.38
CA TYR A 355 2.36 -12.33 27.49
C TYR A 355 1.86 -12.83 26.14
N ALA A 356 2.46 -13.87 25.56
CA ALA A 356 1.93 -14.50 24.35
C ALA A 356 0.49 -15.01 24.54
N TYR A 357 0.17 -15.52 25.74
CA TYR A 357 -1.20 -15.93 26.07
C TYR A 357 -2.14 -14.74 26.30
N THR A 358 -1.76 -13.78 27.15
CA THR A 358 -2.64 -12.66 27.54
C THR A 358 -2.83 -11.63 26.44
N GLN A 359 -1.79 -11.40 25.62
CA GLN A 359 -1.83 -10.52 24.44
C GLN A 359 -2.19 -11.28 23.17
N ARG A 360 -2.43 -12.60 23.24
CA ARG A 360 -2.77 -13.46 22.10
C ARG A 360 -1.75 -13.47 20.94
N THR A 361 -0.51 -13.07 21.21
CA THR A 361 0.63 -13.23 20.31
C THR A 361 1.93 -12.92 21.06
N ILE A 362 3.01 -13.60 20.69
CA ILE A 362 4.37 -13.31 21.17
C ILE A 362 4.86 -11.93 20.69
N PHE A 363 4.35 -11.41 19.57
CA PHE A 363 4.66 -10.08 19.02
C PHE A 363 3.66 -9.06 19.56
N ASN A 364 3.95 -8.45 20.71
CA ASN A 364 3.03 -7.53 21.36
C ASN A 364 3.75 -6.30 21.95
N THR A 365 2.97 -5.36 22.49
CA THR A 365 3.48 -4.07 22.98
C THR A 365 4.38 -4.16 24.20
N VAL A 366 4.42 -5.32 24.88
CA VAL A 366 5.20 -5.57 26.09
C VAL A 366 6.49 -6.34 25.80
N THR A 367 6.50 -7.19 24.76
CA THR A 367 7.61 -8.11 24.49
C THR A 367 8.62 -7.57 23.47
N MET A 368 8.19 -6.65 22.59
CA MET A 368 8.95 -6.17 21.44
C MET A 368 9.81 -4.94 21.75
N ASP A 369 11.03 -4.95 21.22
CA ASP A 369 11.92 -3.80 21.04
C ASP A 369 11.57 -3.11 19.72
N PHE A 370 10.68 -2.12 19.78
CA PHE A 370 10.24 -1.39 18.60
C PHE A 370 11.31 -0.42 18.08
N ASP A 371 12.14 0.15 18.96
CA ASP A 371 13.26 1.01 18.54
C ASP A 371 14.26 0.19 17.73
N GLY A 372 14.62 -1.00 18.22
CA GLY A 372 15.49 -1.92 17.50
C GLY A 372 14.85 -2.56 16.26
N LEU A 373 13.52 -2.67 16.20
CA LEU A 373 12.80 -3.13 15.00
C LEU A 373 12.95 -2.13 13.85
N VAL A 374 12.82 -0.83 14.13
CA VAL A 374 12.84 0.23 13.11
C VAL A 374 14.22 0.87 12.91
N ALA A 375 15.23 0.34 13.60
CA ALA A 375 16.61 0.77 13.48
C ALA A 375 17.18 0.32 12.13
N ASP A 376 17.73 1.29 11.39
CA ASP A 376 18.34 1.09 10.09
C ASP A 376 17.43 0.29 9.13
N ASP A 377 17.98 -0.72 8.47
CA ASP A 377 17.24 -1.58 7.53
C ASP A 377 16.88 -2.95 8.14
N PHE A 378 16.93 -3.10 9.46
CA PHE A 378 16.77 -4.39 10.15
C PHE A 378 15.51 -5.15 9.67
N MET A 379 14.35 -4.49 9.69
CA MET A 379 13.05 -5.09 9.35
C MET A 379 12.91 -5.60 7.90
N PHE A 380 13.83 -5.25 7.00
CA PHE A 380 13.85 -5.74 5.61
C PHE A 380 14.76 -6.95 5.41
N SER A 381 15.55 -7.32 6.43
CA SER A 381 16.51 -8.40 6.34
C SER A 381 15.94 -9.73 6.83
N ASP A 382 16.53 -10.85 6.36
CA ASP A 382 16.22 -12.18 6.89
C ASP A 382 16.59 -12.31 8.38
N GLN A 383 17.51 -11.46 8.90
CA GLN A 383 17.87 -11.45 10.33
C GLN A 383 16.73 -10.97 11.23
N ALA A 384 15.79 -10.18 10.70
CA ALA A 384 14.63 -9.76 11.46
C ALA A 384 13.51 -10.81 11.50
N VAL A 385 13.60 -11.85 10.68
CA VAL A 385 12.64 -12.94 10.65
C VAL A 385 12.96 -13.91 11.79
N THR A 386 12.13 -13.90 12.83
CA THR A 386 12.17 -14.94 13.85
C THR A 386 11.22 -16.06 13.43
N THR A 387 11.72 -17.29 13.38
CA THR A 387 10.93 -18.49 13.10
C THR A 387 11.17 -19.53 14.18
N PHE A 388 10.10 -20.11 14.72
CA PHE A 388 10.21 -21.23 15.67
C PHE A 388 9.38 -22.41 15.20
N LYS A 389 9.80 -23.62 15.56
CA LYS A 389 9.11 -24.87 15.18
C LYS A 389 7.70 -24.90 15.75
N TYR A 390 6.73 -25.26 14.91
CA TYR A 390 5.35 -25.41 15.31
C TYR A 390 5.13 -26.80 15.91
N MET A 391 4.77 -26.88 17.18
CA MET A 391 4.42 -28.14 17.83
C MET A 391 3.04 -28.62 17.37
N VAL A 392 3.00 -29.66 16.52
CA VAL A 392 1.75 -30.27 16.03
C VAL A 392 1.05 -30.97 17.19
N ASN A 393 0.06 -30.28 17.78
CA ASN A 393 -0.71 -30.74 18.92
C ASN A 393 -2.05 -30.00 19.04
N THR A 394 -2.87 -30.41 19.99
CA THR A 394 -4.06 -29.66 20.42
C THR A 394 -3.64 -28.26 20.89
N ILE A 395 -4.53 -27.27 20.74
CA ILE A 395 -4.21 -25.86 21.04
C ILE A 395 -3.73 -25.65 22.49
N ALA A 396 -4.34 -26.34 23.45
CA ALA A 396 -3.99 -26.25 24.87
C ALA A 396 -2.59 -26.76 25.18
N ASN A 397 -2.02 -27.61 24.32
CA ASN A 397 -0.75 -28.28 24.53
C ASN A 397 0.34 -27.71 23.60
N ARG A 398 0.46 -26.38 23.56
CA ARG A 398 1.49 -25.63 22.82
C ARG A 398 2.13 -24.57 23.74
N PRO A 399 3.39 -24.18 23.54
CA PRO A 399 4.03 -23.10 24.31
C PRO A 399 3.39 -21.73 24.03
N PHE A 400 3.24 -21.39 22.75
CA PHE A 400 2.72 -20.11 22.26
C PHE A 400 1.33 -20.35 21.68
N TYR A 401 0.34 -20.36 22.56
CA TYR A 401 -1.00 -20.90 22.32
C TYR A 401 -1.72 -20.34 21.09
N PHE A 402 -1.62 -19.02 20.86
CA PHE A 402 -2.33 -18.32 19.78
C PHE A 402 -1.46 -18.08 18.54
N ASP A 403 -0.13 -18.13 18.68
CA ASP A 403 0.79 -17.83 17.58
C ASP A 403 0.70 -18.89 16.47
N CYS A 404 0.52 -18.42 15.25
CA CYS A 404 0.20 -19.18 14.06
C CYS A 404 -0.87 -20.26 14.30
N TYR A 405 -1.89 -19.93 15.09
CA TYR A 405 -3.03 -20.82 15.29
C TYR A 405 -3.63 -21.30 13.95
N SER A 406 -3.57 -20.45 12.92
CA SER A 406 -4.03 -20.76 11.57
C SER A 406 -3.29 -21.91 10.87
N THR A 407 -2.16 -22.39 11.40
CA THR A 407 -1.42 -23.51 10.81
C THR A 407 -2.29 -24.76 10.68
N PHE A 408 -2.98 -25.15 11.76
CA PHE A 408 -3.89 -26.32 11.75
C PHE A 408 -5.21 -26.06 12.49
N GLY A 409 -5.39 -24.89 13.11
CA GLY A 409 -6.53 -24.60 13.98
C GLY A 409 -6.58 -25.49 15.22
N SER A 410 -7.80 -25.74 15.70
CA SER A 410 -8.09 -26.69 16.76
C SER A 410 -8.18 -28.09 16.19
N ILE A 411 -7.28 -28.97 16.63
CA ILE A 411 -7.20 -30.37 16.20
C ILE A 411 -7.25 -31.30 17.42
N SER A 412 -7.76 -32.52 17.22
CA SER A 412 -7.68 -33.58 18.22
C SER A 412 -6.29 -34.22 18.25
N THR A 413 -5.98 -34.98 19.30
CA THR A 413 -4.73 -35.76 19.40
C THR A 413 -4.57 -36.75 18.24
N THR A 414 -5.65 -37.42 17.83
CA THR A 414 -5.66 -38.32 16.67
C THR A 414 -5.31 -37.59 15.37
N VAL A 415 -5.88 -36.39 15.15
CA VAL A 415 -5.56 -35.58 13.98
C VAL A 415 -4.11 -35.11 14.03
N ALA A 416 -3.62 -34.66 15.18
CA ALA A 416 -2.22 -34.28 15.37
C ALA A 416 -1.26 -35.44 15.02
N SER A 417 -1.55 -36.66 15.47
CA SER A 417 -0.76 -37.84 15.15
C SER A 417 -0.76 -38.17 13.65
N ASN A 418 -1.92 -38.08 13.00
CA ASN A 418 -2.04 -38.28 11.57
C ASN A 418 -1.30 -37.20 10.77
N THR A 419 -1.32 -35.94 11.23
CA THR A 419 -0.56 -34.85 10.62
C THR A 419 0.94 -35.09 10.74
N LEU A 420 1.44 -35.53 11.90
CA LEU A 420 2.87 -35.80 12.08
C LEU A 420 3.43 -36.84 11.10
N LYS A 421 2.73 -37.96 10.86
CA LYS A 421 3.23 -38.99 9.92
C LYS A 421 2.95 -38.70 8.45
N SER A 422 2.20 -37.64 8.15
CA SER A 422 1.81 -37.32 6.78
C SER A 422 2.89 -36.53 6.04
N LYS A 423 3.33 -37.06 4.89
CA LYS A 423 4.26 -36.38 3.97
C LYS A 423 3.58 -35.32 3.09
N THR A 424 2.25 -35.32 3.05
CA THR A 424 1.46 -34.39 2.23
C THR A 424 0.72 -33.36 3.06
N ALA A 425 0.81 -33.43 4.39
CA ALA A 425 0.24 -32.43 5.27
C ALA A 425 0.88 -31.06 5.00
N LYS A 426 0.04 -30.03 4.91
CA LYS A 426 0.43 -28.63 4.77
C LYS A 426 -0.31 -27.82 5.82
N PRO A 427 0.26 -26.70 6.30
CA PRO A 427 -0.50 -25.71 7.04
C PRO A 427 -1.73 -25.27 6.24
N ALA A 428 -2.82 -24.90 6.93
CA ALA A 428 -4.01 -24.39 6.26
C ALA A 428 -3.68 -23.15 5.42
N SER A 429 -2.80 -22.28 5.91
CA SER A 429 -2.19 -21.22 5.11
C SER A 429 -0.71 -21.12 5.42
N TYR A 430 0.10 -20.68 4.45
CA TYR A 430 1.55 -20.58 4.62
C TYR A 430 2.14 -19.53 3.67
N LEU A 431 3.29 -18.97 4.06
CA LEU A 431 4.04 -18.02 3.24
C LEU A 431 4.44 -18.62 1.88
N ILE A 432 4.20 -17.87 0.82
CA ILE A 432 4.80 -18.08 -0.50
C ILE A 432 5.70 -16.89 -0.79
N GLU A 433 7.00 -17.15 -0.94
CA GLU A 433 8.01 -16.16 -1.33
C GLU A 433 7.74 -15.58 -2.72
N LEU A 434 8.36 -14.43 -3.05
CA LEU A 434 8.23 -13.81 -4.37
C LEU A 434 8.58 -14.80 -5.49
N THR A 435 7.70 -14.90 -6.48
CA THR A 435 7.93 -15.71 -7.67
C THR A 435 7.12 -15.20 -8.86
N ASN A 436 7.55 -15.56 -10.06
CA ASN A 436 6.81 -15.38 -11.31
C ASN A 436 6.14 -16.69 -11.78
N ASP A 437 6.25 -17.78 -10.99
CA ASP A 437 5.65 -19.06 -11.30
C ASP A 437 4.13 -19.04 -11.08
N ARG A 438 3.37 -19.33 -12.13
CA ARG A 438 1.90 -19.35 -12.11
C ARG A 438 1.32 -20.45 -11.21
N GLN A 439 2.10 -21.49 -10.87
CA GLN A 439 1.67 -22.54 -9.93
C GLN A 439 1.35 -22.02 -8.53
N ILE A 440 1.73 -20.77 -8.19
CA ILE A 440 1.28 -20.15 -6.94
C ILE A 440 -0.23 -20.03 -6.84
N ILE A 441 -0.93 -19.91 -7.98
CA ILE A 441 -2.39 -19.83 -8.01
C ILE A 441 -2.99 -21.11 -7.42
N ASP A 442 -2.49 -22.27 -7.85
CA ASP A 442 -2.98 -23.56 -7.34
C ASP A 442 -2.65 -23.73 -5.85
N LYS A 443 -1.42 -23.37 -5.45
CA LYS A 443 -1.01 -23.38 -4.04
C LYS A 443 -1.90 -22.49 -3.16
N PHE A 444 -2.22 -21.29 -3.63
CA PHE A 444 -3.08 -20.35 -2.92
C PHE A 444 -4.53 -20.85 -2.83
N ARG A 445 -5.04 -21.46 -3.91
CA ARG A 445 -6.40 -22.03 -3.92
C ARG A 445 -6.56 -23.18 -2.93
N GLU A 446 -5.49 -23.94 -2.67
CA GLU A 446 -5.47 -25.01 -1.67
C GLU A 446 -5.45 -24.50 -0.22
N MET A 447 -5.08 -23.24 0.02
CA MET A 447 -5.04 -22.68 1.37
C MET A 447 -6.45 -22.49 1.94
N ASN A 448 -6.62 -22.72 3.23
CA ASN A 448 -7.84 -22.56 4.00
C ASN A 448 -7.64 -21.65 5.22
N VAL A 449 -8.76 -21.13 5.73
CA VAL A 449 -8.82 -20.35 6.97
C VAL A 449 -9.22 -21.25 8.13
N THR A 450 -8.71 -20.93 9.31
CA THR A 450 -9.18 -21.51 10.58
C THR A 450 -9.43 -20.38 11.59
N ASP A 451 -9.90 -20.69 12.80
CA ASP A 451 -10.36 -19.73 13.83
C ASP A 451 -9.24 -18.90 14.51
N GLY A 452 -8.39 -18.22 13.73
CA GLY A 452 -7.22 -17.47 14.20
C GLY A 452 -7.51 -16.01 14.56
N THR A 453 -6.64 -15.41 15.37
CA THR A 453 -6.70 -13.99 15.72
C THR A 453 -6.16 -13.10 14.60
N THR A 454 -6.73 -11.90 14.48
CA THR A 454 -6.32 -10.90 13.50
C THR A 454 -5.24 -9.98 14.09
N TYR A 455 -4.09 -9.96 13.44
CA TYR A 455 -3.00 -9.01 13.67
C TYR A 455 -2.40 -8.59 12.33
N VAL A 456 -2.97 -7.56 11.72
CA VAL A 456 -2.58 -7.07 10.39
C VAL A 456 -1.10 -6.70 10.32
N THR A 457 -0.56 -6.13 11.39
CA THR A 457 0.86 -5.76 11.49
C THR A 457 1.79 -6.96 11.40
N SER A 458 1.37 -8.15 11.81
CA SER A 458 2.16 -9.38 11.63
C SER A 458 2.36 -9.70 10.15
N GLY A 459 1.30 -9.58 9.35
CA GLY A 459 1.37 -9.79 7.90
C GLY A 459 2.18 -8.70 7.21
N LEU A 460 1.92 -7.44 7.55
CA LEU A 460 2.63 -6.29 6.97
C LEU A 460 4.13 -6.38 7.22
N LEU A 461 4.56 -6.63 8.46
CA LEU A 461 5.98 -6.73 8.81
C LEU A 461 6.62 -7.95 8.15
N ARG A 462 5.94 -9.10 8.11
CA ARG A 462 6.49 -10.31 7.48
C ARG A 462 6.66 -10.18 5.98
N ALA A 463 5.89 -9.29 5.33
CA ALA A 463 6.04 -8.98 3.91
C ALA A 463 7.31 -8.19 3.59
N LEU A 464 7.92 -7.48 4.55
CA LEU A 464 9.06 -6.61 4.27
C LEU A 464 10.30 -7.38 3.78
N PRO A 465 10.76 -8.47 4.45
CA PRO A 465 11.87 -9.25 3.92
C PRO A 465 11.54 -10.00 2.63
N VAL A 466 10.26 -10.29 2.38
CA VAL A 466 9.81 -10.95 1.14
C VAL A 466 9.91 -9.99 -0.04
N ILE A 467 9.30 -8.81 0.08
CA ILE A 467 9.26 -7.83 -1.00
C ILE A 467 10.63 -7.19 -1.25
N ALA A 468 11.47 -7.05 -0.21
CA ALA A 468 12.82 -6.53 -0.32
C ALA A 468 13.73 -7.38 -1.22
N LYS A 469 13.47 -8.70 -1.36
CA LYS A 469 14.24 -9.60 -2.23
C LYS A 469 13.98 -9.39 -3.72
N GLY A 470 12.88 -8.72 -4.07
CA GLY A 470 12.52 -8.47 -5.47
C GLY A 470 13.43 -7.41 -6.12
N ASN A 471 13.55 -7.46 -7.45
CA ASN A 471 14.45 -6.60 -8.23
C ASN A 471 13.71 -5.68 -9.19
N ASN A 472 12.42 -5.47 -8.99
CA ASN A 472 11.63 -4.60 -9.86
C ASN A 472 11.71 -3.13 -9.43
N PRO A 473 11.58 -2.18 -10.39
CA PRO A 473 11.59 -0.75 -10.12
C PRO A 473 10.40 -0.30 -9.26
N ARG A 474 9.33 -1.09 -9.21
CA ARG A 474 8.18 -0.85 -8.33
C ARG A 474 7.98 -1.99 -7.35
N LYS A 475 7.70 -1.63 -6.09
CA LYS A 475 7.25 -2.55 -5.03
C LYS A 475 5.88 -2.12 -4.55
N ALA A 476 4.92 -3.03 -4.54
CA ALA A 476 3.55 -2.79 -4.09
C ALA A 476 3.18 -3.78 -2.98
N ILE A 477 2.97 -3.29 -1.77
CA ILE A 477 2.41 -4.07 -0.66
C ILE A 477 0.90 -3.84 -0.67
N ILE A 478 0.12 -4.90 -0.86
CA ILE A 478 -1.34 -4.84 -0.89
C ILE A 478 -1.88 -5.65 0.28
N VAL A 479 -2.46 -4.96 1.26
CA VAL A 479 -3.09 -5.57 2.42
C VAL A 479 -4.59 -5.69 2.17
N ILE A 480 -5.14 -6.90 2.29
CA ILE A 480 -6.59 -7.15 2.15
C ILE A 480 -7.10 -7.84 3.41
N SER A 481 -7.97 -7.15 4.14
CA SER A 481 -8.44 -7.58 5.47
C SER A 481 -9.77 -6.90 5.80
N ASP A 482 -10.47 -7.36 6.83
CA ASP A 482 -11.51 -6.55 7.47
C ASP A 482 -10.93 -5.46 8.39
N GLY A 483 -9.63 -5.55 8.72
CA GLY A 483 -8.84 -4.57 9.45
C GLY A 483 -9.12 -4.52 10.95
N ILE A 484 -9.80 -5.52 11.51
CA ILE A 484 -10.24 -5.52 12.90
C ILE A 484 -9.27 -6.37 13.72
N ASP A 485 -8.21 -5.74 14.23
CA ASP A 485 -7.24 -6.40 15.12
C ASP A 485 -7.88 -6.75 16.47
N ILE A 486 -7.48 -7.90 17.04
CA ILE A 486 -8.09 -8.42 18.28
C ILE A 486 -7.82 -7.54 19.51
N ASP A 487 -6.78 -6.69 19.47
CA ASP A 487 -6.44 -5.74 20.52
C ASP A 487 -7.09 -4.35 20.31
N GLY A 488 -8.00 -4.23 19.35
CA GLY A 488 -8.62 -2.96 18.96
C GLY A 488 -7.67 -2.02 18.20
N GLY A 489 -6.57 -2.54 17.65
CA GLY A 489 -5.59 -1.79 16.87
C GLY A 489 -4.55 -1.05 17.72
N VAL A 490 -4.37 -1.43 18.99
CA VAL A 490 -3.40 -0.78 19.89
C VAL A 490 -1.96 -0.94 19.40
N LEU A 491 -1.57 -2.16 19.03
CA LEU A 491 -0.26 -2.44 18.44
C LEU A 491 -0.08 -1.71 17.10
N THR A 492 -1.09 -1.75 16.24
CA THR A 492 -1.10 -1.10 14.94
C THR A 492 -0.95 0.41 15.07
N LYS A 493 -1.69 1.03 15.99
CA LYS A 493 -1.56 2.46 16.30
C LYS A 493 -0.16 2.78 16.80
N LYS A 494 0.40 2.00 17.72
CA LYS A 494 1.76 2.22 18.21
C LYS A 494 2.76 2.24 17.07
N LEU A 495 2.72 1.25 16.18
CA LEU A 495 3.65 1.16 15.04
C LEU A 495 3.45 2.30 14.02
N PHE A 496 2.22 2.61 13.65
CA PHE A 496 1.94 3.61 12.61
C PHE A 496 2.18 5.03 13.09
N ASP A 497 1.65 5.38 14.25
CA ASP A 497 1.67 6.74 14.81
C ASP A 497 3.01 7.03 15.49
N GLN A 498 3.42 6.21 16.47
CA GLN A 498 4.60 6.52 17.30
C GLN A 498 5.92 6.21 16.60
N TYR A 499 5.98 5.15 15.81
CA TYR A 499 7.22 4.71 15.14
C TYR A 499 7.28 5.12 13.66
N ASN A 500 6.22 5.76 13.14
CA ASN A 500 6.13 6.18 11.74
C ASN A 500 6.43 5.04 10.76
N LEU A 501 5.94 3.82 11.08
CA LEU A 501 6.36 2.58 10.41
C LEU A 501 6.16 2.64 8.89
N CYS A 502 5.01 3.11 8.41
CA CYS A 502 4.69 3.06 6.99
C CYS A 502 5.58 3.97 6.14
N ASN A 503 6.00 5.13 6.65
CA ASN A 503 6.96 5.98 5.96
C ASN A 503 8.35 5.34 5.94
N ARG A 504 8.77 4.72 7.05
CA ARG A 504 10.03 3.96 7.10
C ARG A 504 10.01 2.77 6.13
N ILE A 505 8.88 2.09 5.98
CA ILE A 505 8.71 1.02 4.97
C ILE A 505 8.95 1.57 3.56
N ARG A 506 8.28 2.66 3.18
CA ARG A 506 8.45 3.26 1.85
C ARG A 506 9.88 3.68 1.59
N GLU A 507 10.48 4.46 2.50
CA GLU A 507 11.84 4.97 2.35
C GLU A 507 12.91 3.88 2.41
N GLY A 508 12.67 2.84 3.21
CA GLY A 508 13.58 1.70 3.33
C GLY A 508 13.56 0.83 2.09
N LEU A 509 12.39 0.55 1.50
CA LEU A 509 12.30 -0.22 0.25
C LEU A 509 12.94 0.48 -0.97
N LEU A 510 13.11 1.81 -0.92
CA LEU A 510 13.85 2.57 -1.93
C LEU A 510 15.37 2.51 -1.75
N ARG A 511 15.86 2.03 -0.60
CA ARG A 511 17.30 1.98 -0.26
C ARG A 511 17.83 0.58 0.01
N TYR A 512 16.98 -0.34 0.44
CA TYR A 512 17.35 -1.69 0.84
C TYR A 512 16.86 -2.75 -0.19
N PRO A 513 17.70 -3.75 -0.52
CA PRO A 513 19.11 -3.83 -0.19
C PRO A 513 19.91 -2.71 -0.89
N GLU A 514 21.13 -2.44 -0.42
CA GLU A 514 22.01 -1.44 -1.04
C GLU A 514 22.15 -1.72 -2.55
N GLY A 515 21.92 -0.69 -3.38
CA GLY A 515 21.93 -0.81 -4.83
C GLY A 515 20.62 -1.34 -5.44
N THR A 516 19.53 -1.41 -4.66
CA THR A 516 18.21 -1.79 -5.17
C THR A 516 17.78 -0.93 -6.37
N PRO A 517 17.20 -1.53 -7.43
CA PRO A 517 16.68 -0.78 -8.59
C PRO A 517 15.33 -0.11 -8.31
N THR A 518 14.78 -0.26 -7.10
CA THR A 518 13.44 0.24 -6.75
C THR A 518 13.39 1.76 -6.72
N GLN A 519 12.46 2.31 -7.50
CA GLN A 519 12.19 3.73 -7.66
C GLN A 519 10.86 4.14 -7.00
N LEU A 520 9.95 3.18 -6.81
CA LEU A 520 8.64 3.42 -6.22
C LEU A 520 8.26 2.29 -5.25
N ALA A 521 7.79 2.67 -4.07
CA ALA A 521 7.29 1.77 -3.05
C ALA A 521 5.93 2.25 -2.54
N ASP A 522 4.88 1.47 -2.81
CA ASP A 522 3.50 1.79 -2.45
C ASP A 522 2.97 0.80 -1.40
N ILE A 523 2.13 1.30 -0.49
CA ILE A 523 1.37 0.48 0.46
C ILE A 523 -0.12 0.78 0.22
N PHE A 524 -0.89 -0.26 -0.03
CA PHE A 524 -2.33 -0.22 -0.23
C PHE A 524 -3.04 -1.03 0.84
N PHE A 525 -4.21 -0.56 1.25
CA PHE A 525 -5.09 -1.30 2.13
C PHE A 525 -6.50 -1.37 1.53
N ILE A 526 -7.06 -2.59 1.45
CA ILE A 526 -8.41 -2.84 0.95
C ILE A 526 -9.24 -3.44 2.08
N PHE A 527 -10.17 -2.65 2.61
CA PHE A 527 -11.15 -3.06 3.60
C PHE A 527 -12.28 -3.85 2.93
N THR A 528 -12.50 -5.07 3.41
CA THR A 528 -13.53 -5.98 2.86
C THR A 528 -14.88 -5.90 3.56
N VAL A 529 -14.99 -5.08 4.61
CA VAL A 529 -16.18 -4.96 5.48
C VAL A 529 -16.47 -3.50 5.75
N ASN A 530 -17.75 -3.13 5.78
CA ASN A 530 -18.21 -1.82 6.22
C ASN A 530 -18.97 -1.94 7.56
N SER A 531 -18.28 -1.64 8.67
CA SER A 531 -18.85 -1.59 10.02
C SER A 531 -18.37 -0.35 10.79
N SER A 532 -18.94 -0.09 11.97
CA SER A 532 -18.46 0.99 12.85
C SER A 532 -17.04 0.76 13.36
N GLU A 533 -16.64 -0.49 13.55
CA GLU A 533 -15.27 -0.87 13.93
C GLU A 533 -14.31 -0.62 12.75
N THR A 534 -14.77 -0.87 11.51
CA THR A 534 -14.05 -0.51 10.30
C THR A 534 -13.70 0.98 10.29
N THR A 535 -14.58 1.88 10.72
CA THR A 535 -14.30 3.34 10.67
C THR A 535 -13.02 3.71 11.43
N THR A 536 -12.81 3.14 12.62
CA THR A 536 -11.62 3.43 13.43
C THR A 536 -10.35 2.87 12.79
N ALA A 537 -10.41 1.63 12.29
CA ALA A 537 -9.28 1.02 11.58
C ALA A 537 -8.96 1.77 10.28
N LEU A 538 -9.99 2.21 9.54
CA LEU A 538 -9.87 2.94 8.29
C LEU A 538 -9.23 4.31 8.52
N ASP A 539 -9.64 5.03 9.56
CA ASP A 539 -9.01 6.29 9.96
C ASP A 539 -7.54 6.08 10.36
N LEU A 540 -7.23 4.99 11.06
CA LEU A 540 -5.85 4.67 11.43
C LEU A 540 -4.98 4.46 10.19
N TRP A 541 -5.44 3.65 9.24
CA TRP A 541 -4.72 3.38 7.99
C TRP A 541 -4.62 4.62 7.10
N ARG A 542 -5.68 5.40 6.97
CA ARG A 542 -5.72 6.61 6.13
C ARG A 542 -4.82 7.70 6.71
N ASN A 543 -4.92 7.98 8.01
CA ASN A 543 -4.23 9.12 8.61
C ASN A 543 -2.74 8.86 8.91
N TYR A 544 -2.36 7.60 9.19
CA TYR A 544 -1.01 7.29 9.66
C TYR A 544 -0.23 6.31 8.77
N CYS A 545 -0.85 5.72 7.74
CA CYS A 545 -0.19 4.75 6.89
C CYS A 545 -0.34 5.00 5.39
N ALA A 546 -1.44 4.53 4.77
CA ALA A 546 -1.61 4.43 3.33
C ALA A 546 -2.26 5.67 2.68
N GLY A 547 -2.85 6.60 3.44
CA GLY A 547 -3.43 7.82 2.86
C GLY A 547 -4.57 7.51 1.88
N ASP A 548 -4.48 8.07 0.68
CA ASP A 548 -5.45 7.86 -0.41
C ASP A 548 -5.44 6.43 -0.97
N ASN A 549 -4.41 5.64 -0.64
CA ASN A 549 -4.30 4.23 -1.02
C ASN A 549 -5.11 3.29 -0.09
N VAL A 550 -6.08 3.84 0.64
CA VAL A 550 -7.01 3.09 1.49
C VAL A 550 -8.38 3.02 0.80
N PHE A 551 -8.80 1.79 0.47
CA PHE A 551 -10.04 1.52 -0.24
C PHE A 551 -11.01 0.73 0.64
N LEU A 552 -12.30 1.03 0.48
CA LEU A 552 -13.38 0.21 1.00
C LEU A 552 -14.02 -0.51 -0.21
N ALA A 553 -13.87 -1.83 -0.26
CA ALA A 553 -14.36 -2.65 -1.36
C ALA A 553 -14.87 -3.99 -0.80
N THR A 554 -16.19 -4.17 -0.78
CA THR A 554 -16.82 -5.27 -0.03
C THR A 554 -17.36 -6.40 -0.91
N ASN A 555 -17.48 -6.17 -2.22
CA ASN A 555 -17.95 -7.13 -3.21
C ASN A 555 -16.88 -7.42 -4.27
N TYR A 556 -17.13 -8.43 -5.10
CA TYR A 556 -16.17 -8.87 -6.11
C TYR A 556 -15.73 -7.75 -7.06
N GLN A 557 -16.68 -6.99 -7.60
CA GLN A 557 -16.40 -6.00 -8.63
C GLN A 557 -15.56 -4.84 -8.09
N ASP A 558 -15.85 -4.38 -6.86
CA ASP A 558 -15.10 -3.29 -6.25
C ASP A 558 -13.66 -3.71 -5.96
N ILE A 559 -13.45 -4.92 -5.43
CA ILE A 559 -12.10 -5.39 -5.06
C ILE A 559 -11.26 -5.59 -6.34
N ILE A 560 -11.80 -6.23 -7.38
CA ILE A 560 -11.04 -6.45 -8.62
C ILE A 560 -10.76 -5.13 -9.34
N ASN A 561 -11.68 -4.16 -9.33
CA ASN A 561 -11.45 -2.83 -9.89
C ASN A 561 -10.30 -2.10 -9.19
N VAL A 562 -10.25 -2.17 -7.85
CA VAL A 562 -9.15 -1.58 -7.07
C VAL A 562 -7.82 -2.26 -7.40
N LEU A 563 -7.78 -3.60 -7.40
CA LEU A 563 -6.54 -4.34 -7.68
C LEU A 563 -6.02 -4.11 -9.10
N THR A 564 -6.90 -4.15 -10.10
CA THR A 564 -6.52 -3.87 -11.50
C THR A 564 -6.10 -2.42 -11.68
N GLY A 565 -6.74 -1.47 -10.98
CA GLY A 565 -6.29 -0.07 -10.91
C GLY A 565 -4.90 0.08 -10.29
N ILE A 566 -4.56 -0.69 -9.25
CA ILE A 566 -3.22 -0.70 -8.64
C ILE A 566 -2.15 -1.21 -9.62
N ALA A 567 -2.49 -2.19 -10.47
CA ALA A 567 -1.59 -2.71 -11.51
C ALA A 567 -1.44 -1.74 -12.70
N LYS A 568 -2.54 -1.09 -13.10
CA LYS A 568 -2.60 -0.20 -14.28
C LYS A 568 -2.38 1.25 -13.85
N LYS A 569 -1.12 1.67 -13.69
CA LYS A 569 -0.82 3.09 -13.47
C LYS A 569 -1.03 3.85 -14.79
N THR A 570 -2.12 4.60 -14.89
CA THR A 570 -2.36 5.49 -16.03
C THR A 570 -1.39 6.66 -15.97
N SER A 571 -0.69 6.95 -17.06
CA SER A 571 0.07 8.19 -17.19
C SER A 571 -0.66 9.17 -18.09
N VAL A 572 -0.68 10.44 -17.71
CA VAL A 572 -1.16 11.52 -18.56
C VAL A 572 0.02 12.01 -19.39
N LYS A 573 -0.01 11.77 -20.71
CA LYS A 573 0.93 12.36 -21.66
C LYS A 573 0.27 13.53 -22.35
N PHE A 574 0.86 14.72 -22.21
CA PHE A 574 0.34 15.95 -22.80
C PHE A 574 0.97 16.16 -24.17
N ILE A 575 0.16 16.26 -25.21
CA ILE A 575 0.63 16.66 -26.54
C ILE A 575 -0.05 17.99 -26.87
N ASN A 576 0.74 19.04 -27.05
CA ASN A 576 0.27 20.25 -27.71
C ASN A 576 0.19 19.92 -29.20
N LYS A 577 -0.98 20.13 -29.84
CA LYS A 577 -1.24 19.73 -31.25
C LYS A 577 -0.27 20.36 -32.27
N ASN A 578 0.55 21.33 -31.84
CA ASN A 578 1.58 22.00 -32.64
C ASN A 578 3.01 21.46 -32.44
N GLU A 579 3.23 20.52 -31.53
CA GLU A 579 4.50 19.81 -31.40
C GLU A 579 4.48 18.58 -32.34
N PRO A 580 5.43 18.45 -33.29
CA PRO A 580 5.56 17.23 -34.06
C PRO A 580 5.92 16.07 -33.14
N GLU A 581 5.29 14.91 -33.36
CA GLU A 581 5.56 13.65 -32.64
C GLU A 581 7.05 13.25 -32.65
#